data_AF-A0A0F9QCD9-F1
#
_entry.id   AF-A0A0F9QCD9-F1
#
_cell.length_a   1.000
_cell.length_b   1.000
_cell.length_c   1.000
_cell.angle_alpha   90.00
_cell.angle_beta   90.00
_cell.angle_gamma   90.00
#
_symmetry.space_group_name_H-M   'P 1'
#
loop_
_entity.id
_entity.type
_entity.pdbx_description
1 polymer ?
#
loop_
_entity_poly.entity_id
_entity_poly.type
_entity_poly.pdbx_seq_one_letter_code
_entity_poly.pdbx_strand_id
1 'polypeptide(L)'
;MTVRKSINKVRAKLYNVVTNFNVVKLSAVSIIVGYIMLLVIGVIVAALFDPDGYTIVDNWISDLGSISHTPAPFLYDIACIIAGTMTIPFTYYMEKLLA
;
A
#
# COMPACT_ATOMS: atom_id res chain seq x y z
N MET A 1 2.17 5.91 -37.26
CA MET A 1 1.65 6.68 -36.09
C MET A 1 2.84 7.40 -35.47
N THR A 2 2.83 8.72 -35.33
CA THR A 2 3.96 9.45 -34.71
C THR A 2 4.12 9.01 -33.25
N VAL A 3 5.35 8.75 -32.78
CA VAL A 3 5.65 8.28 -31.42
C VAL A 3 4.91 9.10 -30.35
N ARG A 4 4.86 10.42 -30.52
CA ARG A 4 4.13 11.36 -29.66
C ARG A 4 2.63 11.06 -29.54
N LYS A 5 1.95 10.71 -30.65
CA LYS A 5 0.51 10.36 -30.63
C LYS A 5 0.27 9.06 -29.86
N SER A 6 1.19 8.10 -29.97
CA SER A 6 1.12 6.84 -29.23
C SER A 6 1.25 7.07 -27.72
N ILE A 7 2.27 7.84 -27.29
CA ILE A 7 2.49 8.19 -25.88
C ILE A 7 1.27 8.91 -25.28
N ASN A 8 0.74 9.90 -25.99
CA ASN A 8 -0.43 10.64 -25.51
C ASN A 8 -1.67 9.75 -25.34
N LYS A 9 -1.88 8.80 -26.26
CA LYS A 9 -2.98 7.84 -26.17
C LYS A 9 -2.84 6.91 -24.96
N VAL A 10 -1.63 6.42 -24.70
CA VAL A 10 -1.34 5.57 -23.53
C VAL A 10 -1.55 6.36 -22.23
N ARG A 11 -1.02 7.59 -22.14
CA ARG A 11 -1.19 8.47 -20.98
C ARG A 11 -2.67 8.74 -20.69
N ALA A 12 -3.46 9.08 -21.70
CA ALA A 12 -4.89 9.34 -21.55
C ALA A 12 -5.64 8.09 -21.06
N LYS A 13 -5.29 6.91 -21.60
CA LYS A 13 -5.88 5.64 -21.15
C LYS A 13 -5.53 5.33 -19.69
N LEU A 14 -4.27 5.48 -19.30
CA LEU A 14 -3.82 5.27 -17.92
C LEU A 14 -4.54 6.23 -16.96
N TYR A 15 -4.59 7.52 -17.28
CA TYR A 15 -5.27 8.52 -16.46
C TYR A 15 -6.77 8.19 -16.28
N ASN A 16 -7.46 7.78 -17.34
CA ASN A 16 -8.88 7.38 -17.24
C ASN A 16 -9.10 6.13 -16.39
N VAL A 17 -8.15 5.18 -16.38
CA VAL A 17 -8.23 3.99 -15.53
C VAL A 17 -7.97 4.37 -14.06
N VAL A 18 -6.90 5.11 -13.80
CA VAL A 18 -6.47 5.50 -12.46
C VAL A 18 -7.47 6.45 -11.78
N THR A 19 -8.20 7.27 -12.56
CA THR A 19 -9.26 8.16 -12.08
C THR A 19 -10.68 7.57 -12.17
N ASN A 20 -10.81 6.27 -12.44
CA ASN A 20 -12.11 5.61 -12.44
C ASN A 20 -12.58 5.39 -10.98
N PHE A 21 -13.78 5.84 -10.64
CA PHE A 21 -14.32 5.72 -9.28
C PHE A 21 -14.33 4.28 -8.75
N ASN A 22 -14.67 3.28 -9.58
CA ASN A 22 -14.68 1.88 -9.14
C ASN A 22 -13.27 1.38 -8.81
N VAL A 23 -12.26 1.82 -9.57
CA VAL A 23 -10.85 1.50 -9.32
C VAL A 23 -10.39 2.16 -8.02
N VAL A 24 -10.67 3.44 -7.84
CA VAL A 24 -10.31 4.20 -6.63
C VAL A 24 -10.97 3.61 -5.40
N LYS A 25 -12.27 3.29 -5.47
CA LYS A 25 -13.00 2.65 -4.38
C LYS A 25 -12.40 1.29 -4.02
N LEU A 26 -12.10 0.46 -5.02
CA LEU A 26 -11.48 -0.84 -4.80
C LEU A 26 -10.09 -0.69 -4.19
N SER A 27 -9.27 0.23 -4.69
CA SER A 27 -7.95 0.55 -4.14
C SER A 27 -8.05 0.99 -2.67
N ALA A 28 -8.94 1.91 -2.33
CA ALA A 28 -9.13 2.37 -0.96
C ALA A 28 -9.54 1.25 0.00
N VAL A 29 -10.50 0.40 -0.41
CA VAL A 29 -10.91 -0.77 0.38
C VAL A 29 -9.76 -1.77 0.52
N SER A 30 -8.99 -1.98 -0.54
CA SER A 30 -7.85 -2.90 -0.53
C SER A 30 -6.73 -2.43 0.38
N ILE A 31 -6.51 -1.11 0.49
CA ILE A 31 -5.58 -0.53 1.46
C ILE A 31 -6.08 -0.84 2.87
N ILE A 32 -7.32 -0.46 3.20
CA ILE A 32 -7.85 -0.62 4.56
C ILE A 32 -7.81 -2.09 4.96
N VAL A 33 -8.35 -2.98 4.14
CA VAL A 33 -8.42 -4.41 4.47
C VAL A 33 -7.04 -5.05 4.42
N GLY A 34 -6.29 -4.85 3.34
CA GLY A 34 -5.00 -5.51 3.12
C GLY A 34 -3.92 -5.03 4.08
N TYR A 35 -3.80 -3.73 4.29
CA TYR A 35 -2.82 -3.16 5.22
C TYR A 35 -3.13 -3.56 6.66
N ILE A 36 -4.37 -3.39 7.13
CA ILE A 36 -4.74 -3.74 8.51
C ILE A 36 -4.56 -5.25 8.74
N MET A 37 -4.97 -6.10 7.80
CA MET A 37 -4.80 -7.54 7.92
C MET A 37 -3.31 -7.94 8.02
N LEU A 38 -2.47 -7.45 7.11
CA LEU A 38 -1.04 -7.76 7.13
C LEU A 38 -0.33 -7.17 8.36
N LEU A 39 -0.72 -5.97 8.80
CA LEU A 39 -0.21 -5.35 10.02
C LEU A 39 -0.55 -6.19 11.24
N VAL A 40 -1.82 -6.60 11.41
CA VAL A 40 -2.24 -7.44 12.54
C VAL A 40 -1.49 -8.77 12.55
N ILE A 41 -1.36 -9.42 11.38
CA ILE A 41 -0.58 -10.66 11.27
C ILE A 41 0.89 -10.41 11.64
N GLY A 42 1.50 -9.33 11.13
CA GLY A 42 2.87 -8.96 11.46
C GLY A 42 3.08 -8.74 12.95
N VAL A 43 2.16 -8.03 13.61
CA VAL A 43 2.19 -7.80 15.06
C VAL A 43 2.05 -9.10 15.84
N ILE A 44 1.14 -10.00 15.44
CA ILE A 44 0.99 -11.31 16.09
C ILE A 44 2.28 -12.13 15.96
N VAL A 45 2.89 -12.14 14.76
CA VAL A 45 4.14 -12.87 14.53
C VAL A 45 5.27 -12.27 15.38
N ALA A 46 5.44 -10.95 15.41
CA ALA A 46 6.46 -10.32 16.24
C ALA A 46 6.21 -10.58 17.73
N ALA A 47 4.97 -10.46 18.22
CA ALA A 47 4.64 -10.71 19.62
C ALA A 47 4.95 -12.15 20.08
N LEU A 48 4.95 -13.12 19.17
CA LEU A 48 5.24 -14.52 19.46
C LEU A 48 6.72 -14.91 19.30
N PHE A 49 7.47 -14.19 18.45
CA PHE A 49 8.81 -14.62 18.00
C PHE A 49 9.91 -13.58 18.23
N ASP A 50 9.59 -12.35 18.62
CA ASP A 50 10.59 -11.35 19.00
C ASP A 50 11.31 -11.79 20.29
N PRO A 51 12.65 -11.91 20.27
CA PRO A 51 13.43 -12.25 21.46
C PRO A 51 13.22 -11.29 22.64
N ASP A 52 13.00 -10.01 22.34
CA ASP A 52 12.87 -8.94 23.34
C ASP A 52 11.40 -8.69 23.74
N GLY A 53 10.46 -9.34 23.05
CA GLY A 53 9.02 -9.18 23.22
C GLY A 53 8.49 -7.91 22.55
N TYR A 54 7.82 -8.09 21.40
CA TYR A 54 7.23 -6.99 20.65
C TYR A 54 5.83 -6.61 21.19
N THR A 55 5.60 -5.32 21.45
CA THR A 55 4.26 -4.75 21.60
C THR A 55 4.10 -3.53 20.69
N ILE A 56 2.90 -3.35 20.12
CA ILE A 56 2.63 -2.18 19.25
C ILE A 56 2.62 -0.83 20.01
N VAL A 57 2.63 -0.88 21.35
CA VAL A 57 2.60 0.31 22.21
C VAL A 57 4.01 0.75 22.57
N ASP A 58 4.93 -0.21 22.77
CA ASP A 58 6.29 0.06 23.26
C ASP A 58 7.35 0.01 22.13
N ASN A 59 7.05 -0.64 21.02
CA ASN A 59 7.96 -0.77 19.87
C ASN A 59 7.48 0.03 18.65
N TRP A 60 8.40 0.30 17.72
CA TRP A 60 8.04 0.99 16.48
C TRP A 60 7.35 0.02 15.53
N ILE A 61 6.39 0.51 14.75
CA ILE A 61 5.77 -0.29 13.68
C ILE A 61 6.82 -0.70 12.64
N SER A 62 7.83 0.14 12.39
CA SER A 62 8.94 -0.18 11.49
C SER A 62 9.80 -1.36 11.93
N ASP A 63 9.77 -1.73 13.22
CA ASP A 63 10.51 -2.88 13.73
C ASP A 63 9.94 -4.20 13.14
N LEU A 64 8.67 -4.21 12.72
CA LEU A 64 8.06 -5.30 11.96
C LEU A 64 8.70 -5.52 10.58
N GLY A 65 9.47 -4.56 10.07
CA GLY A 65 10.27 -4.70 8.85
C GLY A 65 11.68 -5.23 9.11
N SER A 66 12.06 -5.51 10.36
CA SER A 66 13.40 -6.00 10.72
C SER A 66 13.39 -7.49 11.05
N ILE A 67 14.44 -8.19 10.59
CA ILE A 67 14.66 -9.60 10.95
C ILE A 67 15.03 -9.80 12.42
N SER A 68 15.41 -8.72 13.13
CA SER A 68 15.71 -8.78 14.56
C SER A 68 14.47 -8.97 15.43
N HIS A 69 13.31 -8.49 14.96
CA HIS A 69 12.05 -8.49 15.73
C HIS A 69 11.00 -9.45 15.17
N THR A 70 11.11 -9.86 13.91
CA THR A 70 10.17 -10.83 13.32
C THR A 70 10.88 -11.76 12.34
N PRO A 71 10.52 -13.06 12.33
CA PRO A 71 10.98 -13.98 11.30
C PRO A 71 10.35 -13.70 9.92
N ALA A 72 9.34 -12.82 9.83
CA ALA A 72 8.61 -12.53 8.60
C ALA A 72 8.53 -11.02 8.28
N PRO A 73 9.67 -10.31 8.13
CA PRO A 73 9.69 -8.86 7.93
C PRO A 73 9.00 -8.42 6.62
N PHE A 74 9.02 -9.31 5.61
CA PHE A 74 8.38 -9.08 4.32
C PHE A 74 6.87 -8.82 4.40
N LEU A 75 6.19 -9.25 5.48
CA LEU A 75 4.76 -9.02 5.66
C LEU A 75 4.45 -7.52 5.76
N TYR A 76 5.23 -6.80 6.56
CA TYR A 76 5.06 -5.36 6.74
C TYR A 76 5.50 -4.58 5.49
N ASP A 77 6.58 -5.01 4.83
CA ASP A 77 7.05 -4.39 3.59
C ASP A 77 6.00 -4.50 2.47
N ILE A 78 5.41 -5.69 2.28
CA ILE A 78 4.35 -5.89 1.29
C ILE A 78 3.13 -5.04 1.65
N ALA A 79 2.76 -4.95 2.92
CA ALA A 79 1.66 -4.10 3.36
C ALA A 79 1.90 -2.62 2.97
N CYS A 80 3.11 -2.12 3.21
CA CYS A 80 3.49 -0.74 2.88
C CYS A 80 3.53 -0.50 1.35
N ILE A 81 4.04 -1.44 0.57
CA ILE A 81 4.06 -1.35 -0.90
C ILE A 81 2.62 -1.32 -1.45
N ILE A 82 1.74 -2.20 -0.97
CA ILE A 82 0.33 -2.22 -1.37
C ILE A 82 -0.34 -0.90 -0.99
N ALA A 83 -0.15 -0.43 0.25
CA ALA A 83 -0.72 0.83 0.70
C ALA A 83 -0.26 2.03 -0.14
N GLY A 84 1.05 2.14 -0.38
CA GLY A 84 1.64 3.22 -1.18
C GLY A 84 1.19 3.19 -2.64
N THR A 85 1.21 2.03 -3.29
CA THR A 85 0.81 1.89 -4.71
C THR A 85 -0.68 2.14 -4.91
N MET A 86 -1.54 1.66 -4.00
CA MET A 86 -2.99 1.84 -4.08
C MET A 86 -3.43 3.26 -3.71
N THR A 87 -2.55 4.08 -3.12
CA THR A 87 -2.80 5.52 -2.89
C THR A 87 -2.72 6.32 -4.22
N ILE A 88 -2.00 5.81 -5.22
CA ILE A 88 -1.82 6.51 -6.51
C ILE A 88 -3.17 6.81 -7.20
N PRO A 89 -4.09 5.83 -7.39
CA PRO A 89 -5.44 6.11 -7.88
C PRO A 89 -6.19 7.19 -7.12
N PHE A 90 -6.10 7.16 -5.80
CA PHE A 90 -6.78 8.14 -4.94
C PHE A 90 -6.27 9.55 -5.19
N THR A 91 -4.94 9.75 -5.26
CA THR A 91 -4.34 11.08 -5.51
C THR A 91 -4.80 11.68 -6.84
N TYR A 92 -4.74 10.92 -7.94
CA TYR A 92 -5.17 11.42 -9.25
C TYR A 92 -6.68 11.66 -9.32
N TYR A 93 -7.48 10.86 -8.61
CA TYR A 93 -8.93 11.07 -8.54
C TYR A 93 -9.28 12.35 -7.77
N MET A 94 -8.59 12.61 -6.66
CA MET A 94 -8.73 13.85 -5.90
C MET A 94 -8.33 15.07 -6.73
N GLU A 95 -7.20 14.99 -7.44
CA GLU A 95 -6.78 16.05 -8.37
C GLU A 95 -7.87 16.35 -9.41
N LYS A 96 -8.44 15.30 -10.04
CA LYS A 96 -9.54 15.45 -11.02
C LYS A 96 -10.80 16.08 -10.44
N LEU A 97 -11.06 15.90 -9.14
CA LEU A 97 -12.25 16.40 -8.48
C LEU A 97 -12.09 17.85 -7.99
N LEU A 98 -10.85 18.28 -7.72
CA LEU A 98 -10.52 19.57 -7.13
C LEU A 98 -9.98 20.61 -8.13
N ALA A 99 -9.40 20.18 -9.26
CA ALA A 99 -8.84 21.04 -10.31
C ALA A 99 -9.77 21.15 -11.52
#